data_AF-A0A7J9NIQ6-F1
#
_entry.id   AF-A0A7J9NIQ6-F1
#
_cell.length_a   1.000
_cell.length_b   1.000
_cell.length_c   1.000
_cell.angle_alpha   90.00
_cell.angle_beta   90.00
_cell.angle_gamma   90.00
#
_symmetry.space_group_name_H-M   'P 1'
#
loop_
_entity.id
_entity.type
_entity.pdbx_description
1 polymer ?
#
loop_
_entity_poly.entity_id
_entity_poly.type
_entity_poly.pdbx_seq_one_letter_code
_entity_poly.pdbx_strand_id
1 'polypeptide(L)'
;MDVIKNVVCPFCGTLCDDIECFVESGHIVKTRNACRIGHSKFTHRKGAVRHTEPLYRENKKDDFKKIDFDTAIEKTAEILVNAKKPLIYGFSATECHAHIEGMKLAEKIRGIVSNTAEVCHGPSVWALQDVGYPICTLGEVKNRADVVIYWGSNPMHAHPRHMSRYGVFPRGFFRGRGRKDRILIVVDPRESDTAKLADIHLKVEPHKDYELISAIRSALKGFELQSEIIAGIPREMIYETVEILKKAQYGELFFAMGVTHTAGKHRNIDTAIELVIDLNSQTKFTLIPMRGHYNVNGFNQVCTWISGFPLCVDYSRGFPEFNPGDTSVTDSLLRKEADAMLNIASDPGAHFPQNAVKRMSKIPLICIDPHETPTSVLANIILPPTIAGVEDTGTAYRMDGVPLELKKVIDPPESTLADREILKRISKKVEELL
;
A
#
# COMPACT_ATOMS: atom_id res chain seq x y z
N MET A 1 13.90 -31.82 2.83
CA MET A 1 13.24 -30.56 3.24
C MET A 1 14.30 -29.48 3.27
N ASP A 2 14.24 -28.58 2.30
CA ASP A 2 15.20 -27.50 2.16
C ASP A 2 14.74 -26.27 2.94
N VAL A 3 15.68 -25.49 3.48
CA VAL A 3 15.38 -24.27 4.23
C VAL A 3 15.99 -23.08 3.52
N ILE A 4 15.12 -22.25 2.92
CA ILE A 4 15.52 -21.02 2.25
C ILE A 4 15.43 -19.88 3.25
N LYS A 5 16.56 -19.25 3.55
CA LYS A 5 16.69 -18.19 4.57
C LYS A 5 16.71 -16.79 3.96
N ASN A 6 16.49 -15.79 4.82
CA ASN A 6 16.49 -14.37 4.47
C ASN A 6 15.53 -14.08 3.30
N VAL A 7 14.34 -14.68 3.35
CA VAL A 7 13.27 -14.47 2.36
C VAL A 7 12.52 -13.20 2.73
N VAL A 8 12.23 -12.38 1.72
CA VAL A 8 11.43 -11.16 1.88
C VAL A 8 9.94 -11.51 1.80
N CYS A 9 9.16 -11.06 2.78
CA CYS A 9 7.74 -11.32 2.90
C CYS A 9 6.93 -10.42 1.94
N PRO A 10 6.22 -10.98 0.94
CA PRO A 10 5.50 -10.20 -0.06
C PRO A 10 4.07 -9.84 0.40
N PHE A 11 3.86 -9.39 1.66
CA PHE A 11 2.52 -9.07 2.16
C PHE A 11 2.29 -7.57 2.47
N CYS A 12 2.78 -7.09 3.61
CA CYS A 12 2.59 -5.70 4.05
C CYS A 12 3.87 -4.86 3.89
N GLY A 13 3.74 -3.54 3.97
CA GLY A 13 4.83 -2.57 3.83
C GLY A 13 5.91 -2.62 4.91
N THR A 14 5.79 -3.49 5.92
CA THR A 14 6.89 -3.81 6.85
C THR A 14 8.00 -4.59 6.14
N LEU A 15 7.68 -5.27 5.03
CA LEU A 15 8.60 -5.96 4.12
C LEU A 15 9.68 -6.76 4.87
N CYS A 16 9.23 -7.73 5.68
CA CYS A 16 10.13 -8.52 6.54
C CYS A 16 11.09 -9.37 5.70
N ASP A 17 12.39 -9.23 5.89
CA ASP A 17 13.48 -9.87 5.13
C ASP A 17 14.21 -11.02 5.84
N ASP A 18 13.67 -11.48 6.97
CA ASP A 18 14.25 -12.50 7.84
C ASP A 18 13.42 -13.79 7.87
N ILE A 19 12.59 -14.01 6.85
CA ILE A 19 11.72 -15.18 6.79
C ILE A 19 12.55 -16.40 6.40
N GLU A 20 12.27 -17.54 7.05
CA GLU A 20 12.74 -18.83 6.58
C GLU A 20 11.55 -19.63 6.02
N CYS A 21 11.70 -20.14 4.81
CA CYS A 21 10.73 -20.99 4.13
C CYS A 21 11.24 -22.43 4.10
N PHE A 22 10.41 -23.36 4.57
CA PHE A 22 10.69 -24.79 4.57
C PHE A 22 10.00 -25.41 3.36
N VAL A 23 10.79 -25.97 2.44
CA VAL A 23 10.33 -26.48 1.15
C VAL A 23 10.43 -27.99 1.12
N GLU A 24 9.35 -28.65 0.70
CA GLU A 24 9.27 -30.09 0.51
C GLU A 24 8.49 -30.38 -0.78
N SER A 25 9.08 -31.19 -1.67
CA SER A 25 8.47 -31.57 -2.95
C SER A 25 7.96 -30.37 -3.77
N GLY A 26 8.73 -29.28 -3.83
CA GLY A 26 8.37 -28.06 -4.56
C GLY A 26 7.33 -27.17 -3.87
N HIS A 27 6.90 -27.48 -2.65
CA HIS A 27 5.90 -26.71 -1.92
C HIS A 27 6.45 -26.11 -0.62
N ILE A 28 6.03 -24.88 -0.29
CA ILE A 28 6.35 -24.25 1.01
C ILE A 28 5.38 -24.79 2.06
N VAL A 29 5.84 -25.71 2.90
CA VAL A 29 5.01 -26.39 3.91
C VAL A 29 4.96 -25.65 5.24
N LYS A 30 5.97 -24.81 5.52
CA LYS A 30 6.10 -24.07 6.77
C LYS A 30 6.93 -22.82 6.59
N THR A 31 6.71 -21.84 7.45
CA THR A 31 7.59 -20.67 7.59
C THR A 31 8.03 -20.49 9.04
N ARG A 32 9.20 -19.88 9.23
CA ARG A 32 9.66 -19.33 10.51
C ARG A 32 9.72 -17.81 10.41
N ASN A 33 9.52 -17.11 11.52
CA ASN A 33 9.49 -15.65 11.68
C ASN A 33 8.32 -14.93 11.00
N ALA A 34 7.66 -15.48 9.98
CA ALA A 34 6.48 -14.86 9.39
C ALA A 34 5.34 -14.73 10.42
N CYS A 35 4.61 -13.61 10.39
CA CYS A 35 3.35 -13.52 11.14
C CYS A 35 2.27 -14.41 10.50
N ARG A 36 1.12 -14.55 11.16
CA ARG A 36 -0.01 -15.33 10.65
C ARG A 36 -0.37 -14.99 9.20
N ILE A 37 -0.37 -13.72 8.85
CA ILE A 37 -0.77 -13.28 7.50
C ILE A 37 0.32 -13.61 6.46
N GLY A 38 1.59 -13.34 6.78
CA GLY A 38 2.71 -13.70 5.91
C GLY A 38 2.82 -15.20 5.69
N HIS A 39 2.63 -16.00 6.76
CA HIS A 39 2.58 -17.46 6.68
C HIS A 39 1.49 -17.92 5.72
N SER A 40 0.25 -17.42 5.87
CA SER A 40 -0.87 -17.76 4.99
C SER A 40 -0.61 -17.45 3.51
N LYS A 41 0.15 -16.38 3.20
CA LYS A 41 0.52 -16.07 1.81
C LYS A 41 1.51 -17.07 1.24
N PHE A 42 2.49 -17.53 2.03
CA PHE A 42 3.45 -18.53 1.58
C PHE A 42 2.86 -19.93 1.43
N THR A 43 2.10 -20.42 2.41
CA THR A 43 1.72 -21.83 2.52
C THR A 43 0.35 -22.14 1.91
N HIS A 44 0.05 -21.61 0.73
CA HIS A 44 -1.20 -21.76 -0.05
C HIS A 44 -2.22 -22.76 0.53
N ARG A 45 -3.40 -22.26 0.92
CA ARG A 45 -4.40 -23.08 1.62
C ARG A 45 -4.98 -24.15 0.69
N LYS A 46 -4.99 -25.41 1.16
CA LYS A 46 -5.67 -26.52 0.48
C LYS A 46 -7.13 -26.15 0.17
N GLY A 47 -7.52 -26.28 -1.10
CA GLY A 47 -8.87 -25.94 -1.59
C GLY A 47 -9.02 -24.50 -2.12
N ALA A 48 -8.00 -23.64 -1.99
CA ALA A 48 -8.01 -22.34 -2.67
C ALA A 48 -7.81 -22.53 -4.18
N VAL A 49 -8.59 -21.80 -4.98
CA VAL A 49 -8.45 -21.80 -6.44
C VAL A 49 -7.20 -21.03 -6.82
N ARG A 50 -6.35 -21.67 -7.62
CA ARG A 50 -5.21 -21.05 -8.28
C ARG A 50 -5.37 -21.25 -9.78
N HIS A 51 -5.46 -20.16 -10.52
CA HIS A 51 -5.48 -20.20 -11.97
C HIS A 51 -4.05 -20.48 -12.48
N THR A 52 -3.94 -21.42 -13.43
CA THR A 52 -2.66 -21.77 -14.08
C THR A 52 -2.73 -21.56 -15.60
N GLU A 53 -3.93 -21.37 -16.15
CA GLU A 53 -4.18 -21.14 -17.56
C GLU A 53 -5.06 -19.88 -17.72
N PRO A 54 -4.86 -19.09 -18.78
CA PRO A 54 -5.72 -17.96 -19.08
C PRO A 54 -7.17 -18.37 -19.28
N LEU A 55 -8.08 -17.50 -18.83
CA LEU A 55 -9.52 -17.70 -18.94
C LEU A 55 -10.17 -16.55 -19.69
N TYR A 56 -11.13 -16.85 -20.55
CA TYR A 56 -11.89 -15.85 -21.30
C TYR A 56 -13.38 -16.13 -21.33
N ARG A 57 -14.15 -15.05 -21.31
CA ARG A 57 -15.57 -15.02 -21.67
C ARG A 57 -15.92 -13.68 -22.28
N GLU A 58 -16.82 -13.70 -23.25
CA GLU A 58 -17.29 -12.49 -23.90
C GLU A 58 -18.33 -11.77 -23.04
N ASN A 59 -19.40 -12.47 -22.62
CA ASN A 59 -20.37 -11.94 -21.68
C ASN A 59 -19.99 -12.34 -20.24
N LYS A 60 -20.14 -11.40 -19.29
CA LYS A 60 -19.85 -11.67 -17.87
C LYS A 60 -20.82 -12.65 -17.21
N LYS A 61 -21.91 -13.02 -17.89
CA LYS A 61 -22.84 -14.07 -17.47
C LYS A 61 -22.46 -15.47 -17.96
N ASP A 62 -21.54 -15.56 -18.92
CA ASP A 62 -21.10 -16.84 -19.46
C ASP A 62 -20.06 -17.49 -18.55
N ASP A 63 -19.96 -18.82 -18.67
CA ASP A 63 -18.87 -19.58 -18.08
C ASP A 63 -17.54 -19.26 -18.77
N PHE A 64 -16.46 -19.26 -17.98
CA PHE A 64 -15.12 -19.07 -18.50
C PHE A 64 -14.68 -20.26 -19.36
N LYS A 65 -14.03 -19.95 -20.49
CA LYS A 65 -13.34 -20.92 -21.34
C LYS A 65 -11.83 -20.76 -21.16
N LYS A 66 -11.12 -21.87 -21.06
CA LYS A 66 -9.65 -21.88 -21.09
C LYS A 66 -9.17 -21.50 -22.48
N ILE A 67 -8.16 -20.64 -22.54
CA ILE A 67 -7.48 -20.24 -23.77
C ILE A 67 -5.97 -20.18 -23.50
N ASP A 68 -5.15 -20.20 -24.55
CA ASP A 68 -3.71 -20.01 -24.43
C ASP A 68 -3.35 -18.54 -24.18
N PHE A 69 -2.09 -18.31 -23.78
CA PHE A 69 -1.58 -16.96 -23.46
C PHE A 69 -1.57 -16.04 -24.67
N ASP A 70 -1.21 -16.53 -25.86
CA ASP A 70 -1.10 -15.68 -27.05
C ASP A 70 -2.49 -15.15 -27.45
N THR A 71 -3.51 -16.02 -27.45
CA THR A 71 -4.91 -15.64 -27.66
C THR A 71 -5.40 -14.66 -26.59
N ALA A 72 -5.05 -14.86 -25.32
CA ALA A 72 -5.47 -13.98 -24.22
C ALA A 72 -4.81 -12.60 -24.31
N ILE A 73 -3.54 -12.54 -24.74
CA ILE A 73 -2.77 -11.31 -24.95
C ILE A 73 -3.33 -10.54 -26.15
N GLU A 74 -3.61 -11.21 -27.26
CA GLU A 74 -4.25 -10.61 -28.45
C GLU A 74 -5.55 -9.91 -28.07
N LYS A 75 -6.48 -10.63 -27.42
CA LYS A 75 -7.76 -10.08 -26.98
C LYS A 75 -7.61 -8.93 -25.98
N THR A 76 -6.62 -9.02 -25.09
CA THR A 76 -6.32 -7.94 -24.14
C THR A 76 -5.87 -6.68 -24.88
N ALA A 77 -4.95 -6.81 -25.83
CA ALA A 77 -4.46 -5.69 -26.64
C ALA A 77 -5.58 -5.07 -27.48
N GLU A 78 -6.42 -5.89 -28.13
CA GLU A 78 -7.60 -5.42 -28.87
C GLU A 78 -8.55 -4.58 -28.00
N ILE A 79 -8.85 -5.02 -26.77
CA ILE A 79 -9.70 -4.26 -25.85
C ILE A 79 -9.06 -2.91 -25.51
N LEU A 80 -7.76 -2.89 -25.21
CA LEU A 80 -7.07 -1.68 -24.76
C LEU A 80 -6.89 -0.66 -25.91
N VAL A 81 -6.58 -1.11 -27.12
CA VAL A 81 -6.41 -0.23 -28.30
C VAL A 81 -7.74 0.40 -28.74
N ASN A 82 -8.85 -0.33 -28.62
CA ASN A 82 -10.17 0.17 -29.00
C ASN A 82 -10.84 1.06 -27.92
N ALA A 83 -10.28 1.11 -26.71
CA ALA A 83 -10.80 1.92 -25.62
C ALA A 83 -10.42 3.41 -25.78
N LYS A 84 -11.35 4.31 -25.45
CA LYS A 84 -11.13 5.76 -25.49
C LYS A 84 -10.54 6.31 -24.19
N LYS A 85 -10.84 5.66 -23.06
CA LYS A 85 -10.32 6.04 -21.74
C LYS A 85 -9.98 4.76 -20.94
N PRO A 86 -8.98 3.98 -21.39
CA PRO A 86 -8.58 2.77 -20.70
C PRO A 86 -7.93 3.09 -19.35
N LEU A 87 -8.22 2.26 -18.36
CA LEU A 87 -7.61 2.33 -17.03
C LEU A 87 -6.63 1.17 -16.80
N ILE A 88 -5.51 1.44 -16.14
CA ILE A 88 -4.60 0.42 -15.60
C ILE A 88 -4.44 0.63 -14.09
N TYR A 89 -4.79 -0.37 -13.29
CA TYR A 89 -4.87 -0.24 -11.84
C TYR A 89 -4.27 -1.41 -11.07
N GLY A 90 -3.65 -1.12 -9.92
CA GLY A 90 -3.38 -2.10 -8.87
C GLY A 90 -1.91 -2.10 -8.43
N PHE A 91 -1.08 -2.92 -9.07
CA PHE A 91 0.39 -3.02 -9.01
C PHE A 91 1.04 -3.29 -7.65
N SER A 92 0.34 -3.04 -6.55
CA SER A 92 0.97 -2.88 -5.22
C SER A 92 1.36 -4.22 -4.59
N ALA A 93 0.94 -5.33 -5.21
CA ALA A 93 1.33 -6.69 -4.87
C ALA A 93 2.15 -7.41 -5.97
N THR A 94 2.84 -6.66 -6.83
CA THR A 94 3.87 -7.17 -7.76
C THR A 94 5.18 -6.38 -7.62
N GLU A 95 6.20 -6.73 -8.40
CA GLU A 95 7.56 -6.20 -8.36
C GLU A 95 7.80 -5.02 -9.32
N CYS A 96 8.89 -4.25 -9.10
CA CYS A 96 9.11 -2.98 -9.79
C CYS A 96 9.32 -3.07 -11.31
N HIS A 97 9.80 -4.19 -11.87
CA HIS A 97 9.94 -4.31 -13.33
C HIS A 97 8.57 -4.41 -14.01
N ALA A 98 7.60 -5.09 -13.39
CA ALA A 98 6.21 -5.06 -13.84
C ALA A 98 5.61 -3.65 -13.76
N HIS A 99 5.97 -2.84 -12.76
CA HIS A 99 5.54 -1.44 -12.70
C HIS A 99 6.05 -0.65 -13.91
N ILE A 100 7.31 -0.83 -14.29
CA ILE A 100 7.92 -0.18 -15.47
C ILE A 100 7.16 -0.55 -16.74
N GLU A 101 6.89 -1.82 -16.98
CA GLU A 101 6.15 -2.27 -18.16
C GLU A 101 4.70 -1.78 -18.16
N GLY A 102 4.08 -1.68 -16.98
CA GLY A 102 2.75 -1.10 -16.82
C GLY A 102 2.70 0.39 -17.18
N MET A 103 3.70 1.17 -16.78
CA MET A 103 3.81 2.59 -17.14
C MET A 103 3.99 2.77 -18.66
N LYS A 104 4.87 1.98 -19.29
CA LYS A 104 5.05 1.99 -20.75
C LYS A 104 3.76 1.64 -21.49
N LEU A 105 3.04 0.63 -21.01
CA LEU A 105 1.75 0.24 -21.59
C LEU A 105 0.74 1.37 -21.49
N ALA A 106 0.63 2.02 -20.32
CA ALA A 106 -0.29 3.14 -20.09
C ALA A 106 -0.05 4.31 -21.06
N GLU A 107 1.21 4.66 -21.30
CA GLU A 107 1.60 5.71 -22.25
C GLU A 107 1.18 5.34 -23.68
N LYS A 108 1.48 4.11 -24.13
CA LYS A 108 1.12 3.63 -25.47
C LYS A 108 -0.39 3.67 -25.73
N ILE A 109 -1.19 3.21 -24.77
CA ILE A 109 -2.66 3.18 -24.91
C ILE A 109 -3.32 4.52 -24.55
N ARG A 110 -2.54 5.55 -24.20
CA ARG A 110 -3.03 6.86 -23.76
C ARG A 110 -4.04 6.76 -22.60
N GLY A 111 -3.77 5.85 -21.67
CA GLY A 111 -4.65 5.52 -20.55
C GLY A 111 -4.33 6.25 -19.25
N ILE A 112 -5.18 6.02 -18.25
CA ILE A 112 -4.90 6.42 -16.86
C ILE A 112 -4.26 5.25 -16.12
N VAL A 113 -3.17 5.51 -15.40
CA VAL A 113 -2.47 4.50 -14.57
C VAL A 113 -2.37 4.93 -13.11
N SER A 114 -2.73 4.02 -12.20
CA SER A 114 -2.68 4.26 -10.76
C SER A 114 -2.48 2.97 -9.97
N ASN A 115 -2.16 3.08 -8.68
CA ASN A 115 -2.03 1.95 -7.77
C ASN A 115 -2.96 2.08 -6.57
N THR A 116 -2.85 1.13 -5.63
CA THR A 116 -3.70 1.12 -4.44
C THR A 116 -3.45 2.28 -3.49
N ALA A 117 -2.40 3.09 -3.67
CA ALA A 117 -2.19 4.27 -2.84
C ALA A 117 -3.40 5.21 -2.94
N GLU A 118 -4.05 5.33 -4.11
CA GLU A 118 -5.23 6.15 -4.34
C GLU A 118 -6.34 5.95 -3.28
N VAL A 119 -6.56 4.69 -2.87
CA VAL A 119 -7.55 4.30 -1.85
C VAL A 119 -6.92 3.95 -0.50
N CYS A 120 -5.73 4.49 -0.23
CA CYS A 120 -4.94 4.22 0.96
C CYS A 120 -4.18 5.47 1.44
N HIS A 121 -2.94 5.65 0.98
CA HIS A 121 -2.04 6.76 1.36
C HIS A 121 -1.95 7.87 0.29
N GLY A 122 -2.81 7.89 -0.71
CA GLY A 122 -2.95 8.97 -1.69
C GLY A 122 -3.15 10.32 -1.00
N PRO A 123 -4.02 10.44 0.02
CA PRO A 123 -4.11 11.64 0.86
C PRO A 123 -2.78 12.06 1.50
N SER A 124 -1.93 11.11 1.86
CA SER A 124 -0.60 11.41 2.40
C SER A 124 0.34 11.96 1.32
N VAL A 125 0.20 11.49 0.07
CA VAL A 125 0.96 12.00 -1.08
C VAL A 125 0.57 13.44 -1.40
N TRP A 126 -0.72 13.79 -1.36
CA TRP A 126 -1.15 15.18 -1.58
C TRP A 126 -0.63 16.11 -0.48
N ALA A 127 -0.71 15.67 0.78
CA ALA A 127 -0.22 16.45 1.90
C ALA A 127 1.30 16.70 1.83
N LEU A 128 2.10 15.67 1.53
CA LEU A 128 3.55 15.84 1.47
C LEU A 128 4.01 16.71 0.29
N GLN A 129 3.21 16.80 -0.78
CA GLN A 129 3.46 17.71 -1.90
C GLN A 129 3.23 19.17 -1.49
N ASP A 130 2.27 19.43 -0.59
CA ASP A 130 1.96 20.77 -0.07
C ASP A 130 2.97 21.23 1.00
N VAL A 131 3.28 20.37 1.99
CA VAL A 131 3.98 20.80 3.22
C VAL A 131 5.28 20.03 3.54
N GLY A 132 5.71 19.10 2.69
CA GLY A 132 6.99 18.38 2.83
C GLY A 132 6.88 16.99 3.48
N TYR A 133 8.02 16.32 3.69
CA TYR A 133 8.06 14.89 4.08
C TYR A 133 9.24 14.53 5.02
N PRO A 134 9.20 14.94 6.30
CA PRO A 134 10.30 14.73 7.25
C PRO A 134 10.33 13.29 7.81
N ILE A 135 10.89 12.36 7.04
CA ILE A 135 10.95 10.92 7.40
C ILE A 135 12.32 10.45 7.89
N CYS A 136 12.38 9.19 8.34
CA CYS A 136 13.61 8.43 8.55
C CYS A 136 13.45 6.97 8.07
N THR A 137 14.50 6.16 8.20
CA THR A 137 14.38 4.70 8.02
C THR A 137 14.02 4.01 9.33
N LEU A 138 13.38 2.84 9.27
CA LEU A 138 12.98 2.04 10.43
C LEU A 138 14.17 1.62 11.32
N GLY A 139 15.39 1.66 10.79
CA GLY A 139 16.61 1.47 11.57
C GLY A 139 16.86 2.61 12.57
N GLU A 140 16.55 3.85 12.20
CA GLU A 140 16.68 5.01 13.08
C GLU A 140 15.66 4.96 14.21
N VAL A 141 14.41 4.61 13.91
CA VAL A 141 13.37 4.37 14.92
C VAL A 141 13.83 3.32 15.93
N LYS A 142 14.29 2.16 15.43
CA LYS A 142 14.79 1.08 16.28
C LYS A 142 15.91 1.56 17.18
N ASN A 143 16.87 2.32 16.66
CA ASN A 143 18.07 2.67 17.40
C ASN A 143 17.93 3.89 18.31
N ARG A 144 17.05 4.84 18.00
CA ARG A 144 17.00 6.16 18.63
C ARG A 144 15.67 6.54 19.25
N ALA A 145 14.54 6.07 18.75
CA ALA A 145 13.25 6.60 19.19
C ALA A 145 12.95 6.28 20.68
N ASP A 146 12.73 7.30 21.51
CA ASP A 146 12.22 7.19 22.89
C ASP A 146 10.74 7.59 23.02
N VAL A 147 10.18 8.26 22.01
CA VAL A 147 8.72 8.47 21.90
C VAL A 147 8.25 7.89 20.57
N VAL A 148 7.28 6.98 20.62
CA VAL A 148 6.68 6.35 19.43
C VAL A 148 5.17 6.56 19.46
N ILE A 149 4.65 7.19 18.42
CA ILE A 149 3.23 7.46 18.25
C ILE A 149 2.69 6.55 17.16
N TYR A 150 1.57 5.86 17.41
CA TYR A 150 0.74 5.26 16.37
C TYR A 150 -0.58 6.02 16.28
N TRP A 151 -0.74 6.81 15.23
CA TRP A 151 -1.92 7.64 14.99
C TRP A 151 -2.82 7.02 13.92
N GLY A 152 -4.06 6.69 14.27
CA GLY A 152 -5.01 6.10 13.33
C GLY A 152 -4.51 4.79 12.71
N SER A 153 -3.73 4.01 13.47
CA SER A 153 -3.10 2.79 12.99
C SER A 153 -3.14 1.67 14.05
N ASN A 154 -3.36 0.44 13.58
CA ASN A 154 -3.39 -0.76 14.43
C ASN A 154 -2.37 -1.80 13.91
N PRO A 155 -1.06 -1.58 14.08
CA PRO A 155 -0.01 -2.47 13.62
C PRO A 155 -0.16 -3.92 14.10
N MET A 156 -0.74 -4.17 15.28
CA MET A 156 -0.96 -5.55 15.75
C MET A 156 -1.79 -6.41 14.77
N HIS A 157 -2.68 -5.79 14.01
CA HIS A 157 -3.52 -6.47 13.00
C HIS A 157 -3.03 -6.24 11.57
N ALA A 158 -2.61 -5.01 11.23
CA ALA A 158 -2.27 -4.63 9.85
C ALA A 158 -0.79 -4.85 9.49
N HIS A 159 0.11 -4.69 10.45
CA HIS A 159 1.57 -4.82 10.27
C HIS A 159 2.19 -5.60 11.43
N PRO A 160 1.85 -6.89 11.63
CA PRO A 160 1.95 -7.54 12.95
C PRO A 160 3.35 -7.62 13.55
N ARG A 161 4.40 -7.53 12.73
CA ARG A 161 5.80 -7.55 13.19
C ARG A 161 6.43 -6.17 13.32
N HIS A 162 5.71 -5.10 13.01
CA HIS A 162 6.26 -3.75 12.98
C HIS A 162 6.71 -3.29 14.37
N MET A 163 5.84 -3.42 15.38
CA MET A 163 6.17 -3.05 16.77
C MET A 163 7.33 -3.90 17.32
N SER A 164 7.40 -5.18 16.95
CA SER A 164 8.43 -6.10 17.48
C SER A 164 9.78 -5.97 16.78
N ARG A 165 9.81 -5.57 15.50
CA ARG A 165 11.05 -5.43 14.73
C ARG A 165 11.64 -4.03 14.75
N TYR A 166 10.80 -3.00 14.73
CA TYR A 166 11.25 -1.64 14.41
C TYR A 166 10.80 -0.59 15.43
N GLY A 167 9.52 -0.60 15.81
CA GLY A 167 8.95 0.50 16.59
C GLY A 167 9.25 0.43 18.09
N VAL A 168 8.75 -0.60 18.77
CA VAL A 168 8.44 -0.52 20.20
C VAL A 168 9.28 -1.48 21.06
N PHE A 169 9.25 -2.78 20.75
CA PHE A 169 9.93 -3.79 21.54
C PHE A 169 11.43 -3.99 21.26
N PRO A 170 12.00 -3.71 20.07
CA PRO A 170 13.37 -4.10 19.79
C PRO A 170 14.35 -3.28 20.64
N ARG A 171 15.46 -3.92 21.03
CA ARG A 171 16.60 -3.24 21.65
C ARG A 171 17.43 -2.59 20.55
N GLY A 172 17.61 -1.28 20.66
CA GLY A 172 18.39 -0.48 19.72
C GLY A 172 19.72 -0.03 20.30
N PHE A 173 20.58 0.57 19.47
CA PHE A 173 21.89 1.07 19.90
C PHE A 173 21.80 2.04 21.10
N PHE A 174 20.90 3.03 21.04
CA PHE A 174 20.66 3.99 22.14
C PHE A 174 19.41 3.65 22.98
N ARG A 175 18.80 2.49 22.72
CA ARG A 175 17.56 2.00 23.34
C ARG A 175 17.76 0.56 23.82
N GLY A 176 18.81 0.35 24.62
CA GLY A 176 19.28 -0.97 25.04
C GLY A 176 18.27 -1.76 25.89
N ARG A 177 17.33 -1.09 26.56
CA ARG A 177 16.26 -1.72 27.34
C ARG A 177 14.98 -1.96 26.52
N GLY A 178 14.98 -1.65 25.22
CA GLY A 178 13.86 -1.89 24.31
C GLY A 178 12.61 -1.14 24.73
N ARG A 179 11.46 -1.81 24.90
CA ARG A 179 10.18 -1.21 25.31
C ARG A 179 10.28 -0.27 26.53
N LYS A 180 11.15 -0.58 27.50
CA LYS A 180 11.33 0.23 28.73
C LYS A 180 12.00 1.59 28.48
N ASP A 181 12.66 1.77 27.34
CA ASP A 181 13.26 3.05 26.93
C ASP A 181 12.32 3.89 26.07
N ARG A 182 11.06 3.47 25.88
CA ARG A 182 10.14 4.10 24.94
C ARG A 182 8.79 4.38 25.58
N ILE A 183 8.30 5.59 25.39
CA ILE A 183 6.91 5.97 25.64
C ILE A 183 6.11 5.68 24.38
N LEU A 184 5.08 4.84 24.51
CA LEU A 184 4.16 4.48 23.43
C LEU A 184 2.86 5.28 23.57
N ILE A 185 2.59 6.13 22.59
CA ILE A 185 1.34 6.89 22.48
C ILE A 185 0.50 6.28 21.34
N VAL A 186 -0.78 6.03 21.59
CA VAL A 186 -1.72 5.58 20.56
C VAL A 186 -2.86 6.58 20.47
N VAL A 187 -3.17 7.01 19.25
CA VAL A 187 -4.33 7.87 18.94
C VAL A 187 -5.28 7.06 18.08
N ASP A 188 -6.37 6.56 18.67
CA ASP A 188 -7.37 5.73 18.01
C ASP A 188 -8.70 5.87 18.76
N PRO A 189 -9.84 6.11 18.10
CA PRO A 189 -11.14 6.14 18.76
C PRO A 189 -11.49 4.81 19.46
N ARG A 190 -10.88 3.70 19.04
CA ARG A 190 -11.11 2.37 19.59
C ARG A 190 -9.98 1.95 20.52
N GLU A 191 -10.32 1.08 21.46
CA GLU A 191 -9.34 0.35 22.27
C GLU A 191 -8.81 -0.87 21.52
N SER A 192 -8.01 -0.60 20.48
CA SER A 192 -7.39 -1.64 19.66
C SER A 192 -6.35 -2.45 20.44
N ASP A 193 -5.95 -3.62 19.93
CA ASP A 193 -4.86 -4.39 20.56
C ASP A 193 -3.51 -3.65 20.56
N THR A 194 -3.34 -2.66 19.69
CA THR A 194 -2.21 -1.72 19.77
C THR A 194 -2.38 -0.74 20.93
N ALA A 195 -3.58 -0.15 21.09
CA ALA A 195 -3.88 0.80 22.17
C ALA A 195 -3.71 0.17 23.57
N LYS A 196 -4.08 -1.10 23.75
CA LYS A 196 -3.88 -1.84 25.01
C LYS A 196 -2.41 -1.96 25.46
N LEU A 197 -1.46 -1.73 24.55
CA LEU A 197 -0.02 -1.78 24.83
C LEU A 197 0.56 -0.39 25.16
N ALA A 198 -0.23 0.67 24.95
CA ALA A 198 0.20 2.06 25.04
C ALA A 198 0.41 2.49 26.50
N ASP A 199 1.37 3.40 26.70
CA ASP A 199 1.48 4.13 27.96
C ASP A 199 0.42 5.24 28.02
N ILE A 200 0.07 5.82 26.86
CA ILE A 200 -0.94 6.86 26.71
C ILE A 200 -1.86 6.50 25.53
N HIS A 201 -3.15 6.43 25.79
CA HIS A 201 -4.17 6.25 24.76
C HIS A 201 -5.04 7.49 24.66
N LEU A 202 -4.87 8.26 23.59
CA LEU A 202 -5.75 9.38 23.25
C LEU A 202 -6.94 8.83 22.45
N LYS A 203 -8.06 8.62 23.14
CA LYS A 203 -9.34 8.18 22.55
C LYS A 203 -10.03 9.35 21.82
N VAL A 204 -9.44 9.77 20.69
CA VAL A 204 -9.96 10.86 19.86
C VAL A 204 -11.37 10.54 19.35
N GLU A 205 -12.24 11.53 19.31
CA GLU A 205 -13.55 11.40 18.68
C GLU A 205 -13.41 11.08 17.18
N PRO A 206 -14.24 10.19 16.62
CA PRO A 206 -14.21 9.92 15.19
C PRO A 206 -14.35 11.19 14.36
N HIS A 207 -13.52 11.33 13.32
CA HIS A 207 -13.48 12.50 12.41
C HIS A 207 -12.96 13.80 13.04
N LYS A 208 -12.34 13.75 14.22
CA LYS A 208 -11.81 14.94 14.93
C LYS A 208 -10.28 14.98 15.06
N ASP A 209 -9.57 14.19 14.25
CA ASP A 209 -8.10 14.17 14.22
C ASP A 209 -7.51 15.54 13.87
N TYR A 210 -8.09 16.26 12.91
CA TYR A 210 -7.62 17.59 12.51
C TYR A 210 -7.64 18.59 13.67
N GLU A 211 -8.76 18.63 14.40
CA GLU A 211 -8.93 19.50 15.56
C GLU A 211 -7.96 19.12 16.69
N LEU A 212 -7.76 17.83 16.96
CA LEU A 212 -6.79 17.37 17.96
C LEU A 212 -5.36 17.76 17.60
N ILE A 213 -4.93 17.53 16.35
CA ILE A 213 -3.57 17.90 15.90
C ILE A 213 -3.40 19.43 15.98
N SER A 214 -4.42 20.19 15.57
CA SER A 214 -4.40 21.65 15.64
C SER A 214 -4.29 22.15 17.08
N ALA A 215 -4.96 21.53 18.04
CA ALA A 215 -4.83 21.86 19.46
C ALA A 215 -3.43 21.54 20.00
N ILE A 216 -2.86 20.37 19.66
CA ILE A 216 -1.48 20.01 20.02
C ILE A 216 -0.49 21.04 19.47
N ARG A 217 -0.65 21.46 18.21
CA ARG A 217 0.21 22.49 17.59
C ARG A 217 0.07 23.86 18.24
N SER A 218 -1.15 24.29 18.55
CA SER A 218 -1.40 25.55 19.25
C SER A 218 -0.74 25.55 20.63
N ALA A 219 -0.92 24.48 21.40
CA ALA A 219 -0.27 24.31 22.70
C ALA A 219 1.26 24.26 22.59
N LEU A 220 1.81 23.56 21.59
CA LEU A 220 3.26 23.52 21.32
C LEU A 220 3.84 24.91 21.04
N LYS A 221 3.07 25.78 20.37
CA LYS A 221 3.43 27.17 20.06
C LYS A 221 3.17 28.14 21.22
N GLY A 222 2.69 27.65 22.37
CA GLY A 222 2.44 28.46 23.58
C GLY A 222 1.11 29.21 23.58
N PHE A 223 0.17 28.89 22.68
CA PHE A 223 -1.17 29.44 22.72
C PHE A 223 -2.05 28.70 23.75
N GLU A 224 -2.91 29.44 24.44
CA GLU A 224 -3.86 28.86 25.38
C GLU A 224 -5.06 28.23 24.67
N LEU A 225 -5.31 26.96 24.97
CA LEU A 225 -6.48 26.24 24.50
C LEU A 225 -7.74 26.70 25.27
N GLN A 226 -8.67 27.30 24.53
CA GLN A 226 -9.88 27.91 25.08
C GLN A 226 -10.93 26.89 25.51
N SER A 227 -10.99 25.72 24.87
CA SER A 227 -11.93 24.66 25.24
C SER A 227 -11.31 23.74 26.30
N GLU A 228 -12.13 23.29 27.25
CA GLU A 228 -11.72 22.29 28.24
C GLU A 228 -11.60 20.89 27.64
N ILE A 229 -12.33 20.62 26.55
CA ILE A 229 -12.31 19.34 25.83
C ILE A 229 -12.20 19.62 24.33
N ILE A 230 -11.25 18.98 23.66
CA ILE A 230 -11.06 19.07 22.21
C ILE A 230 -11.01 17.65 21.65
N ALA A 231 -11.87 17.34 20.68
CA ALA A 231 -11.93 16.02 20.05
C ALA A 231 -12.09 14.86 21.06
N GLY A 232 -12.87 15.09 22.13
CA GLY A 232 -13.04 14.13 23.24
C GLY A 232 -11.87 14.05 24.23
N ILE A 233 -10.80 14.83 24.04
CA ILE A 233 -9.61 14.82 24.91
C ILE A 233 -9.63 16.03 25.85
N PRO A 234 -9.51 15.83 27.18
CA PRO A 234 -9.35 16.93 28.13
C PRO A 234 -8.11 17.77 27.82
N ARG A 235 -8.25 19.09 27.93
CA ARG A 235 -7.18 20.07 27.67
C ARG A 235 -5.89 19.77 28.40
N GLU A 236 -5.96 19.40 29.68
CA GLU A 236 -4.79 19.08 30.49
C GLU A 236 -4.02 17.87 29.94
N MET A 237 -4.71 16.85 29.43
CA MET A 237 -4.07 15.70 28.78
C MET A 237 -3.37 16.09 27.47
N ILE A 238 -3.89 17.08 26.74
CA ILE A 238 -3.22 17.63 25.56
C ILE A 238 -1.92 18.34 25.98
N TYR A 239 -1.95 19.17 27.02
CA TYR A 239 -0.74 19.82 27.54
C TYR A 239 0.29 18.81 28.05
N GLU A 240 -0.12 17.80 28.82
CA GLU A 240 0.75 16.72 29.28
C GLU A 240 1.40 15.98 28.09
N THR A 241 0.61 15.68 27.06
CA THR A 241 1.12 15.05 25.83
C THR A 241 2.17 15.94 25.17
N VAL A 242 1.90 17.23 24.98
CA VAL A 242 2.84 18.19 24.38
C VAL A 242 4.16 18.24 25.15
N GLU A 243 4.11 18.25 26.49
CA GLU A 243 5.33 18.25 27.31
C GLU A 243 6.15 16.96 27.15
N ILE A 244 5.51 15.82 26.95
CA ILE A 244 6.20 14.56 26.60
C ILE A 244 6.86 14.67 25.23
N LEU A 245 6.13 15.18 24.24
CA LEU A 245 6.68 15.34 22.88
C LEU A 245 7.90 16.25 22.88
N LYS A 246 7.86 17.39 23.56
CA LYS A 246 8.96 18.36 23.68
C LYS A 246 10.22 17.76 24.34
N LYS A 247 10.04 16.83 25.27
CA LYS A 247 11.13 16.18 26.03
C LYS A 247 11.73 14.95 25.35
N ALA A 248 11.18 14.52 24.21
CA ALA A 248 11.75 13.42 23.44
C ALA A 248 13.21 13.72 23.08
N GLN A 249 14.06 12.68 23.03
CA GLN A 249 15.37 12.79 22.37
C GLN A 249 15.24 12.52 20.86
N TYR A 250 14.36 11.59 20.50
CA TYR A 250 13.98 11.26 19.14
C TYR A 250 12.54 10.72 19.15
N GLY A 251 11.63 11.48 18.57
CA GLY A 251 10.25 11.06 18.37
C GLY A 251 9.97 10.52 16.98
N GLU A 252 9.09 9.52 16.92
CA GLU A 252 8.60 8.95 15.66
C GLU A 252 7.07 8.88 15.65
N LEU A 253 6.46 9.44 14.60
CA LEU A 253 5.01 9.39 14.35
C LEU A 253 4.69 8.45 13.19
N PHE A 254 4.15 7.28 13.50
CA PHE A 254 3.55 6.38 12.53
C PHE A 254 2.06 6.69 12.35
N PHE A 255 1.58 6.73 11.11
CA PHE A 255 0.16 6.98 10.84
C PHE A 255 -0.40 6.13 9.68
N ALA A 256 -1.71 5.87 9.70
CA ALA A 256 -2.37 5.03 8.69
C ALA A 256 -3.81 5.49 8.38
N MET A 257 -4.69 4.53 8.06
CA MET A 257 -6.01 4.77 7.48
C MET A 257 -6.98 5.53 8.39
N GLY A 258 -6.75 5.53 9.70
CA GLY A 258 -7.55 6.31 10.65
C GLY A 258 -7.47 7.82 10.43
N VAL A 259 -6.48 8.31 9.69
CA VAL A 259 -6.36 9.73 9.33
C VAL A 259 -6.48 9.98 7.82
N THR A 260 -6.21 8.99 6.97
CA THR A 260 -6.35 9.16 5.50
C THR A 260 -7.77 8.92 4.99
N HIS A 261 -8.58 8.10 5.68
CA HIS A 261 -9.94 7.74 5.25
C HIS A 261 -11.05 8.48 6.01
N THR A 262 -10.71 9.24 7.05
CA THR A 262 -11.65 10.04 7.83
C THR A 262 -11.87 11.42 7.20
N ALA A 263 -12.78 12.21 7.79
CA ALA A 263 -13.05 13.56 7.29
C ALA A 263 -11.77 14.39 7.35
N GLY A 264 -11.54 15.24 6.34
CA GLY A 264 -10.29 15.98 6.17
C GLY A 264 -9.27 15.30 5.26
N LYS A 265 -9.19 13.96 5.25
CA LYS A 265 -8.27 13.16 4.40
C LYS A 265 -6.84 13.71 4.39
N HIS A 266 -6.42 14.40 3.33
CA HIS A 266 -5.07 14.92 3.17
C HIS A 266 -4.78 16.06 4.16
N ARG A 267 -5.78 16.86 4.53
CA ARG A 267 -5.58 17.96 5.50
C ARG A 267 -5.29 17.46 6.92
N ASN A 268 -5.72 16.24 7.27
CA ASN A 268 -5.29 15.60 8.52
C ASN A 268 -3.79 15.29 8.49
N ILE A 269 -3.28 14.88 7.32
CA ILE A 269 -1.87 14.51 7.17
C ILE A 269 -0.99 15.75 7.06
N ASP A 270 -1.47 16.78 6.37
CA ASP A 270 -0.85 18.11 6.27
C ASP A 270 -0.53 18.64 7.67
N THR A 271 -1.54 18.77 8.54
CA THR A 271 -1.33 19.28 9.89
C THR A 271 -0.49 18.34 10.76
N ALA A 272 -0.49 17.02 10.51
CA ALA A 272 0.40 16.07 11.18
C ALA A 272 1.87 16.24 10.75
N ILE A 273 2.12 16.49 9.46
CA ILE A 273 3.45 16.81 8.94
C ILE A 273 3.93 18.12 9.56
N GLU A 274 3.09 19.15 9.56
CA GLU A 274 3.44 20.44 10.13
C GLU A 274 3.67 20.36 11.65
N LEU A 275 2.95 19.51 12.39
CA LEU A 275 3.24 19.23 13.81
C LEU A 275 4.67 18.67 13.97
N VAL A 276 5.06 17.71 13.12
CA VAL A 276 6.41 17.14 13.15
C VAL A 276 7.46 18.18 12.81
N ILE A 277 7.20 19.07 11.84
CA ILE A 277 8.08 20.20 11.51
C ILE A 277 8.19 21.17 12.70
N ASP A 278 7.07 21.56 13.31
CA ASP A 278 7.01 22.44 14.47
C ASP A 278 7.81 21.85 15.65
N LEU A 279 7.68 20.54 15.92
CA LEU A 279 8.43 19.81 16.95
C LEU A 279 9.95 19.85 16.72
N ASN A 280 10.40 19.83 15.47
CA ASN A 280 11.83 19.91 15.12
C ASN A 280 12.50 21.23 15.52
N SER A 281 11.73 22.26 15.90
CA SER A 281 12.29 23.47 16.51
C SER A 281 12.78 23.28 17.96
N GLN A 282 12.36 22.19 18.63
CA GLN A 282 12.66 21.92 20.05
C GLN A 282 13.28 20.54 20.30
N THR A 283 12.93 19.53 19.49
CA THR A 283 13.40 18.14 19.63
C THR A 283 13.46 17.44 18.28
N LYS A 284 14.24 16.36 18.13
CA LYS A 284 14.23 15.60 16.89
C LYS A 284 12.93 14.80 16.75
N PHE A 285 12.18 15.04 15.68
CA PHE A 285 10.98 14.27 15.34
C PHE A 285 10.96 13.88 13.85
N THR A 286 10.39 12.72 13.54
CA THR A 286 10.10 12.26 12.17
C THR A 286 8.73 11.59 12.10
N LEU A 287 8.26 11.34 10.87
CA LEU A 287 7.03 10.58 10.61
C LEU A 287 7.23 9.52 9.53
N ILE A 288 6.48 8.43 9.60
CA ILE A 288 6.44 7.39 8.57
C ILE A 288 4.97 6.98 8.32
N PRO A 289 4.45 7.12 7.09
CA PRO A 289 3.18 6.50 6.72
C PRO A 289 3.32 4.98 6.76
N MET A 290 2.41 4.30 7.45
CA MET A 290 2.36 2.83 7.57
C MET A 290 1.83 2.21 6.27
N ARG A 291 2.61 2.30 5.19
CA ARG A 291 2.24 1.87 3.83
C ARG A 291 1.70 0.43 3.83
N GLY A 292 0.57 0.24 3.14
CA GLY A 292 -0.23 -0.99 3.16
C GLY A 292 0.47 -2.20 2.56
N HIS A 293 0.31 -2.41 1.24
CA HIS A 293 0.91 -3.56 0.55
C HIS A 293 2.45 -3.47 0.48
N TYR A 294 3.08 -4.63 0.35
CA TYR A 294 4.54 -4.76 0.41
C TYR A 294 5.30 -3.93 -0.64
N ASN A 295 4.68 -3.59 -1.78
CA ASN A 295 5.32 -2.80 -2.82
C ASN A 295 4.47 -1.63 -3.34
N VAL A 296 3.50 -1.15 -2.55
CA VAL A 296 2.76 0.08 -2.90
C VAL A 296 3.71 1.27 -3.07
N ASN A 297 4.77 1.33 -2.24
CA ASN A 297 5.78 2.37 -2.32
C ASN A 297 6.62 2.24 -3.59
N GLY A 298 6.95 1.02 -4.01
CA GLY A 298 7.76 0.80 -5.22
C GLY A 298 7.07 1.29 -6.47
N PHE A 299 5.75 1.06 -6.61
CA PHE A 299 5.02 1.64 -7.73
C PHE A 299 5.10 3.16 -7.73
N ASN A 300 4.90 3.81 -6.57
CA ASN A 300 4.93 5.28 -6.55
C ASN A 300 6.32 5.82 -6.87
N GLN A 301 7.39 5.16 -6.43
CA GLN A 301 8.76 5.50 -6.85
C GLN A 301 8.93 5.36 -8.36
N VAL A 302 8.54 4.21 -8.92
CA VAL A 302 8.64 3.91 -10.36
C VAL A 302 7.87 4.92 -11.20
N CYS A 303 6.62 5.15 -10.84
CA CYS A 303 5.73 6.09 -11.47
C CYS A 303 6.35 7.50 -11.45
N THR A 304 6.88 7.94 -10.31
CA THR A 304 7.51 9.26 -10.16
C THR A 304 8.75 9.42 -11.05
N TRP A 305 9.68 8.47 -11.06
CA TRP A 305 10.90 8.66 -11.85
C TRP A 305 10.67 8.52 -13.37
N ILE A 306 9.58 7.87 -13.81
CA ILE A 306 9.20 7.76 -15.23
C ILE A 306 8.42 9.00 -15.69
N SER A 307 7.40 9.39 -14.92
CA SER A 307 6.38 10.37 -15.36
C SER A 307 6.49 11.74 -14.72
N GLY A 308 7.27 11.87 -13.63
CA GLY A 308 7.26 13.03 -12.74
C GLY A 308 6.19 12.97 -11.63
N PHE A 309 5.24 12.03 -11.70
CA PHE A 309 4.10 11.94 -10.78
C PHE A 309 3.95 10.56 -10.12
N PRO A 310 3.48 10.47 -8.86
CA PRO A 310 3.53 9.21 -8.10
C PRO A 310 2.37 8.23 -8.34
N LEU A 311 1.21 8.67 -8.82
CA LEU A 311 -0.01 7.88 -9.05
C LEU A 311 -1.02 8.72 -9.83
N CYS A 312 -2.18 8.17 -10.22
CA CYS A 312 -3.24 8.90 -10.94
C CYS A 312 -2.70 9.66 -12.17
N VAL A 313 -1.85 9.01 -12.96
CA VAL A 313 -1.22 9.64 -14.13
C VAL A 313 -2.07 9.38 -15.36
N ASP A 314 -2.49 10.44 -16.04
CA ASP A 314 -3.29 10.40 -17.25
C ASP A 314 -2.41 10.70 -18.48
N TYR A 315 -2.34 9.77 -19.42
CA TYR A 315 -1.61 9.93 -20.69
C TYR A 315 -2.51 10.27 -21.88
N SER A 316 -3.80 10.55 -21.67
CA SER A 316 -4.79 10.73 -22.75
C SER A 316 -4.44 11.84 -23.75
N ARG A 317 -3.66 12.85 -23.32
CA ARG A 317 -3.18 13.94 -24.18
C ARG A 317 -1.81 13.69 -24.83
N GLY A 318 -1.23 12.51 -24.62
CA GLY A 318 0.10 12.13 -25.14
C GLY A 318 1.28 12.58 -24.30
N PHE A 319 1.04 13.17 -23.12
CA PHE A 319 2.04 13.50 -22.11
C PHE A 319 1.41 13.28 -20.71
N PRO A 320 2.20 13.05 -19.65
CA PRO A 320 1.66 12.76 -18.33
C PRO A 320 1.00 13.99 -17.71
N GLU A 321 -0.25 13.84 -17.28
CA GLU A 321 -0.98 14.79 -16.44
C GLU A 321 -1.32 14.14 -15.09
N PHE A 322 -1.37 14.96 -14.04
CA PHE A 322 -1.63 14.52 -12.67
C PHE A 322 -2.58 15.47 -11.98
N ASN A 323 -3.81 15.03 -11.78
CA ASN A 323 -4.87 15.78 -11.09
C ASN A 323 -5.73 14.82 -10.26
N PRO A 324 -5.27 14.33 -9.09
CA PRO A 324 -6.07 13.46 -8.24
C PRO A 324 -7.41 14.09 -7.86
N GLY A 325 -8.49 13.30 -7.91
CA GLY A 325 -9.88 13.77 -7.90
C GLY A 325 -10.50 13.83 -9.30
N ASP A 326 -9.67 14.05 -10.32
CA ASP A 326 -10.05 13.99 -11.73
C ASP A 326 -9.46 12.74 -12.40
N THR A 327 -8.15 12.62 -12.40
CA THR A 327 -7.36 11.54 -13.04
C THR A 327 -7.22 10.27 -12.18
N SER A 328 -7.97 10.16 -11.09
CA SER A 328 -7.98 8.93 -10.29
C SER A 328 -8.82 7.84 -10.95
N VAL A 329 -8.43 6.58 -10.79
CA VAL A 329 -9.15 5.43 -11.35
C VAL A 329 -10.57 5.35 -10.77
N THR A 330 -10.72 5.55 -9.47
CA THR A 330 -12.02 5.53 -8.80
C THR A 330 -12.93 6.65 -9.26
N ASP A 331 -12.40 7.86 -9.45
CA ASP A 331 -13.16 9.01 -9.93
C ASP A 331 -13.64 8.82 -11.38
N SER A 332 -12.77 8.34 -12.26
CA SER A 332 -13.13 8.00 -13.65
C SER A 332 -14.23 6.93 -13.74
N LEU A 333 -14.16 5.90 -12.87
CA LEU A 333 -15.21 4.88 -12.76
C LEU A 333 -16.54 5.46 -12.26
N LEU A 334 -16.50 6.34 -11.25
CA LEU A 334 -17.71 6.97 -10.69
C LEU A 334 -18.38 7.91 -11.70
N ARG A 335 -17.60 8.67 -12.48
CA ARG A 335 -18.11 9.51 -13.58
C ARG A 335 -18.47 8.73 -14.85
N LYS A 336 -18.17 7.42 -14.88
CA LYS A 336 -18.43 6.51 -16.00
C LYS A 336 -17.69 6.90 -17.29
N GLU A 337 -16.55 7.55 -17.16
CA GLU A 337 -15.70 7.95 -18.29
C GLU A 337 -14.92 6.76 -18.83
N ALA A 338 -14.34 5.96 -17.93
CA ALA A 338 -13.60 4.76 -18.28
C ALA A 338 -14.46 3.73 -19.02
N ASP A 339 -13.97 3.25 -20.16
CA ASP A 339 -14.64 2.28 -21.03
C ASP A 339 -13.92 0.93 -21.13
N ALA A 340 -12.72 0.79 -20.57
CA ALA A 340 -12.04 -0.49 -20.32
C ALA A 340 -11.14 -0.39 -19.09
N MET A 341 -10.86 -1.53 -18.45
CA MET A 341 -9.96 -1.58 -17.29
C MET A 341 -9.07 -2.83 -17.33
N LEU A 342 -7.76 -2.63 -17.13
CA LEU A 342 -6.80 -3.67 -16.78
C LEU A 342 -6.47 -3.55 -15.29
N ASN A 343 -6.83 -4.58 -14.52
CA ASN A 343 -6.44 -4.73 -13.12
C ASN A 343 -5.26 -5.70 -13.02
N ILE A 344 -4.27 -5.36 -12.21
CA ILE A 344 -3.09 -6.20 -11.95
C ILE A 344 -2.73 -6.20 -10.47
N ALA A 345 -2.52 -7.39 -9.90
CA ALA A 345 -2.02 -7.57 -8.53
C ALA A 345 -2.77 -6.73 -7.48
N SER A 346 -4.10 -6.70 -7.59
CA SER A 346 -5.02 -5.96 -6.72
C SER A 346 -6.44 -6.53 -6.87
N ASP A 347 -7.33 -6.20 -5.94
CA ASP A 347 -8.71 -6.70 -5.92
C ASP A 347 -9.73 -5.55 -5.72
N PRO A 348 -9.87 -4.62 -6.69
CA PRO A 348 -10.85 -3.53 -6.60
C PRO A 348 -12.30 -4.01 -6.47
N GLY A 349 -12.65 -5.19 -6.97
CA GLY A 349 -13.97 -5.79 -6.79
C GLY A 349 -14.37 -5.97 -5.32
N ALA A 350 -13.40 -6.28 -4.45
CA ALA A 350 -13.62 -6.39 -3.00
C ALA A 350 -13.44 -5.05 -2.26
N HIS A 351 -12.59 -4.15 -2.77
CA HIS A 351 -12.06 -3.03 -1.99
C HIS A 351 -12.49 -1.64 -2.49
N PHE A 352 -13.11 -1.53 -3.67
CA PHE A 352 -13.66 -0.25 -4.16
C PHE A 352 -15.06 0.03 -3.64
N PRO A 353 -15.46 1.32 -3.60
CA PRO A 353 -16.85 1.70 -3.35
C PRO A 353 -17.79 1.03 -4.35
N GLN A 354 -18.98 0.64 -3.88
CA GLN A 354 -19.96 -0.13 -4.67
C GLN A 354 -20.28 0.49 -6.04
N ASN A 355 -20.33 1.82 -6.15
CA ASN A 355 -20.63 2.50 -7.40
C ASN A 355 -19.50 2.38 -8.45
N ALA A 356 -18.24 2.35 -8.02
CA ALA A 356 -17.12 2.05 -8.91
C ALA A 356 -17.16 0.59 -9.37
N VAL A 357 -17.45 -0.36 -8.46
CA VAL A 357 -17.62 -1.77 -8.81
C VAL A 357 -18.78 -2.00 -9.79
N LYS A 358 -19.89 -1.25 -9.64
CA LYS A 358 -21.01 -1.24 -10.61
C LYS A 358 -20.61 -0.74 -12.00
N ARG A 359 -19.61 0.15 -12.12
CA ARG A 359 -19.07 0.55 -13.43
C ARG A 359 -18.18 -0.56 -13.97
N MET A 360 -17.29 -1.14 -13.15
CA MET A 360 -16.43 -2.27 -13.54
C MET A 360 -17.25 -3.44 -14.11
N SER A 361 -18.42 -3.74 -13.55
CA SER A 361 -19.29 -4.81 -14.07
C SER A 361 -19.91 -4.53 -15.45
N LYS A 362 -19.82 -3.29 -15.96
CA LYS A 362 -20.41 -2.86 -17.24
C LYS A 362 -19.40 -2.61 -18.35
N ILE A 363 -18.10 -2.65 -18.06
CA ILE A 363 -17.02 -2.42 -19.03
C ILE A 363 -16.15 -3.67 -19.17
N PRO A 364 -15.47 -3.87 -20.31
CA PRO A 364 -14.40 -4.86 -20.44
C PRO A 364 -13.41 -4.76 -19.28
N LEU A 365 -13.17 -5.88 -18.61
CA LEU A 365 -12.25 -5.97 -17.47
C LEU A 365 -11.25 -7.11 -17.70
N ILE A 366 -9.96 -6.76 -17.73
CA ILE A 366 -8.85 -7.70 -17.74
C ILE A 366 -8.30 -7.80 -16.31
N CYS A 367 -8.08 -9.02 -15.82
CA CYS A 367 -7.55 -9.26 -14.48
C CYS A 367 -6.27 -10.11 -14.56
N ILE A 368 -5.14 -9.52 -14.19
CA ILE A 368 -3.88 -10.24 -13.99
C ILE A 368 -3.79 -10.59 -12.50
N ASP A 369 -4.23 -11.80 -12.15
CA ASP A 369 -4.28 -12.30 -10.77
C ASP A 369 -4.15 -13.84 -10.73
N PRO A 370 -3.39 -14.42 -9.78
CA PRO A 370 -3.22 -15.86 -9.68
C PRO A 370 -4.42 -16.58 -9.05
N HIS A 371 -5.33 -15.87 -8.39
CA HIS A 371 -6.42 -16.46 -7.60
C HIS A 371 -7.80 -16.01 -8.04
N GLU A 372 -8.81 -16.78 -7.63
CA GLU A 372 -10.19 -16.34 -7.73
C GLU A 372 -10.45 -15.24 -6.70
N THR A 373 -10.94 -14.08 -7.17
CA THR A 373 -11.23 -12.90 -6.37
C THR A 373 -12.55 -12.27 -6.83
N PRO A 374 -13.19 -11.42 -6.02
CA PRO A 374 -14.31 -10.60 -6.49
C PRO A 374 -14.01 -9.82 -7.78
N THR A 375 -12.76 -9.41 -8.02
CA THR A 375 -12.36 -8.81 -9.29
C THR A 375 -12.33 -9.80 -10.45
N SER A 376 -11.74 -10.99 -10.25
CA SER A 376 -11.67 -12.01 -11.31
C SER A 376 -13.06 -12.50 -11.72
N VAL A 377 -13.99 -12.60 -10.78
CA VAL A 377 -15.42 -12.91 -11.02
C VAL A 377 -16.11 -11.83 -11.86
N LEU A 378 -15.61 -10.60 -11.90
CA LEU A 378 -16.13 -9.52 -12.76
C LEU A 378 -15.39 -9.42 -14.11
N ALA A 379 -14.33 -10.19 -14.31
CA ALA A 379 -13.46 -10.06 -15.47
C ALA A 379 -14.04 -10.72 -16.73
N ASN A 380 -13.59 -10.25 -17.89
CA ASN A 380 -13.75 -10.88 -19.19
C ASN A 380 -12.54 -11.77 -19.51
N ILE A 381 -11.35 -11.33 -19.11
CA ILE A 381 -10.08 -12.06 -19.29
C ILE A 381 -9.38 -12.18 -17.94
N ILE A 382 -8.92 -13.39 -17.60
CA ILE A 382 -8.04 -13.65 -16.46
C ILE A 382 -6.71 -14.15 -17.01
N LEU A 383 -5.61 -13.51 -16.61
CA LEU A 383 -4.23 -13.88 -16.95
C LEU A 383 -3.49 -14.26 -15.66
N PRO A 384 -3.23 -15.55 -15.40
CA PRO A 384 -2.58 -15.96 -14.16
C PRO A 384 -1.06 -15.71 -14.19
N PRO A 385 -0.52 -14.84 -13.31
CA PRO A 385 0.91 -14.61 -13.23
C PRO A 385 1.61 -15.59 -12.26
N THR A 386 2.94 -15.61 -12.30
CA THR A 386 3.75 -16.10 -11.17
C THR A 386 3.66 -15.15 -9.98
N ILE A 387 3.81 -15.66 -8.76
CA ILE A 387 3.72 -14.83 -7.55
C ILE A 387 5.09 -14.24 -7.18
N ALA A 388 5.24 -12.92 -7.32
CA ALA A 388 6.47 -12.21 -6.94
C ALA A 388 6.84 -12.42 -5.45
N GLY A 389 8.10 -12.75 -5.19
CA GLY A 389 8.61 -13.08 -3.85
C GLY A 389 8.28 -14.49 -3.35
N VAL A 390 7.69 -15.32 -4.21
CA VAL A 390 7.48 -16.76 -3.96
C VAL A 390 8.01 -17.58 -5.14
N GLU A 391 7.63 -17.20 -6.36
CA GLU A 391 7.92 -17.94 -7.60
C GLU A 391 8.81 -17.15 -8.57
N ASP A 392 8.99 -15.86 -8.28
CA ASP A 392 9.76 -14.94 -9.09
C ASP A 392 10.47 -13.90 -8.22
N THR A 393 11.53 -13.32 -8.76
CA THR A 393 12.36 -12.28 -8.13
C THR A 393 11.86 -10.89 -8.52
N GLY A 394 12.58 -9.86 -8.06
CA GLY A 394 12.30 -8.48 -8.40
C GLY A 394 12.41 -7.57 -7.19
N THR A 395 12.39 -6.27 -7.43
CA THR A 395 12.61 -5.29 -6.37
C THR A 395 11.30 -4.84 -5.75
N ALA A 396 11.30 -4.67 -4.43
CA ALA A 396 10.21 -4.06 -3.68
C ALA A 396 10.70 -2.98 -2.70
N TYR A 397 9.91 -1.95 -2.47
CA TYR A 397 10.24 -0.86 -1.55
C TYR A 397 9.41 -0.95 -0.28
N ARG A 398 10.10 -0.98 0.87
CA ARG A 398 9.49 -0.92 2.20
C ARG A 398 8.83 0.44 2.45
N MET A 399 7.98 0.54 3.47
CA MET A 399 7.25 1.76 3.81
C MET A 399 8.13 3.01 4.01
N ASP A 400 9.38 2.82 4.44
CA ASP A 400 10.40 3.85 4.67
C ASP A 400 11.32 4.09 3.47
N GLY A 401 11.00 3.54 2.29
CA GLY A 401 11.74 3.76 1.05
C GLY A 401 12.96 2.85 0.85
N VAL A 402 13.23 1.91 1.75
CA VAL A 402 14.34 0.96 1.59
C VAL A 402 13.99 -0.08 0.51
N PRO A 403 14.77 -0.18 -0.59
CA PRO A 403 14.58 -1.23 -1.59
C PRO A 403 15.14 -2.56 -1.10
N LEU A 404 14.41 -3.64 -1.34
CA LEU A 404 14.79 -5.02 -1.01
C LEU A 404 14.50 -5.94 -2.21
N GLU A 405 15.39 -6.90 -2.43
CA GLU A 405 15.24 -7.89 -3.50
C GLU A 405 14.38 -9.06 -3.03
N LEU A 406 13.27 -9.29 -3.73
CA LEU A 406 12.41 -10.46 -3.55
C LEU A 406 13.12 -11.71 -4.06
N LYS A 407 12.85 -12.84 -3.39
CA LYS A 407 13.43 -14.14 -3.77
C LYS A 407 12.41 -15.04 -4.43
N LYS A 408 12.85 -15.75 -5.46
CA LYS A 408 12.22 -16.98 -5.92
C LYS A 408 12.52 -18.09 -4.91
N VAL A 409 11.47 -18.63 -4.29
CA VAL A 409 11.54 -19.66 -3.24
C VAL A 409 11.20 -21.04 -3.81
N ILE A 410 10.26 -21.12 -4.73
CA ILE A 410 9.86 -22.35 -5.43
C ILE A 410 9.72 -22.07 -6.93
N ASP A 411 9.66 -23.10 -7.75
CA ASP A 411 9.36 -22.96 -9.17
C ASP A 411 7.85 -22.69 -9.39
N PRO A 412 7.50 -21.81 -10.34
CA PRO A 412 6.11 -21.62 -10.74
C PRO A 412 5.56 -22.84 -11.50
N PRO A 413 4.23 -22.97 -11.62
CA PRO A 413 3.62 -23.85 -12.61
C PRO A 413 4.13 -23.54 -14.02
N GLU A 414 4.39 -24.56 -14.84
CA GLU A 414 5.02 -24.40 -16.17
C GLU A 414 4.25 -23.47 -17.11
N SER A 415 2.93 -23.39 -16.96
CA SER A 415 2.05 -22.62 -17.84
C SER A 415 1.93 -21.14 -17.46
N THR A 416 2.46 -20.67 -16.34
CA THR A 416 2.31 -19.27 -15.91
C THR A 416 3.50 -18.39 -16.31
N LEU A 417 3.24 -17.10 -16.49
CA LEU A 417 4.25 -16.09 -16.86
C LEU A 417 4.42 -15.06 -15.75
N ALA A 418 5.58 -14.43 -15.66
CA ALA A 418 5.79 -13.30 -14.76
C ALA A 418 4.90 -12.11 -15.13
N ASP A 419 4.45 -11.32 -14.15
CA ASP A 419 3.67 -10.09 -14.39
C ASP A 419 4.34 -9.18 -15.44
N ARG A 420 5.66 -8.97 -15.31
CA ARG A 420 6.45 -8.16 -16.25
C ARG A 420 6.45 -8.73 -17.66
N GLU A 421 6.43 -10.05 -17.83
CA GLU A 421 6.43 -10.70 -19.13
C GLU A 421 5.04 -10.61 -19.78
N ILE A 422 3.97 -10.79 -19.00
CA ILE A 422 2.60 -10.59 -19.46
C ILE A 422 2.42 -9.15 -19.97
N LEU A 423 2.80 -8.15 -19.16
CA LEU A 423 2.71 -6.74 -19.56
C LEU A 423 3.57 -6.40 -20.77
N LYS A 424 4.80 -6.94 -20.85
CA LYS A 424 5.69 -6.74 -21.99
C LYS A 424 5.10 -7.31 -23.29
N ARG A 425 4.50 -8.50 -23.24
CA ARG A 425 3.84 -9.10 -24.42
C ARG A 425 2.59 -8.32 -24.83
N ILE A 426 1.77 -7.89 -23.87
CA ILE A 426 0.63 -6.99 -24.16
C ILE A 426 1.12 -5.69 -24.81
N SER A 427 2.15 -5.05 -24.24
CA SER A 427 2.72 -3.81 -24.77
C SER A 427 3.29 -3.94 -26.19
N LYS A 428 3.91 -5.08 -26.50
CA LYS A 428 4.34 -5.40 -27.87
C LYS A 428 3.14 -5.56 -28.80
N LYS A 429 2.12 -6.30 -28.37
CA LYS A 429 0.92 -6.54 -29.18
C LYS A 429 0.11 -5.27 -29.44
N VAL A 430 0.00 -4.40 -28.45
CA VAL A 430 -0.59 -3.05 -28.59
C VAL A 430 0.15 -2.24 -29.65
N GLU A 431 1.48 -2.29 -29.67
CA GLU A 431 2.30 -1.58 -30.68
C GLU A 431 2.12 -2.15 -32.09
N GLU A 432 1.81 -3.45 -32.24
CA GLU A 432 1.48 -4.04 -33.54
C GLU A 432 0.09 -3.64 -34.07
N LEU A 433 -0.82 -3.21 -33.18
CA LEU A 433 -2.22 -2.88 -33.50
C LEU A 433 -2.49 -1.37 -33.65
N LEU A 434 -1.60 -0.51 -33.14
CA LEU A 434 -1.63 0.95 -33.31
C LEU A 434 -1.00 1.36 -34.65
#